data_AF-A0A7L4PIG4-F1
#
_entry.id   AF-A0A7L4PIG4-F1
#
_cell.length_a   1.000
_cell.length_b   1.000
_cell.length_c   1.000
_cell.angle_alpha   90.00
_cell.angle_beta   90.00
_cell.angle_gamma   90.00
#
_symmetry.space_group_name_H-M   'P 1'
#
loop_
_entity.id
_entity.type
_entity.pdbx_description
1 polymer ?
#
loop_
_entity_poly.entity_id
_entity_poly.type
_entity_poly.pdbx_seq_one_letter_code
_entity_poly.pdbx_strand_id
1 'polypeptide(L)'
;MNTMRLAVIIALVIISSCSAVALDLSGTWESTYDLGAVTEVMTAEIQQDGDTLLGSYTVVPSEGDEYYGILHGTIDGDSIEAYYVVVVEAGGKIIPAAVTLTRSQIVDEDNLEGTFTVIGGEMDGVSGPFEARRIR
;
A
#
# COMPACT_ATOMS: atom_id res chain seq x y z
N MET A 1 -55.32 -22.49 37.49
CA MET A 1 -55.25 -21.64 36.28
C MET A 1 -53.93 -20.88 36.34
N ASN A 2 -53.03 -21.25 35.43
CA ASN A 2 -51.79 -20.61 34.95
C ASN A 2 -50.67 -20.24 35.93
N THR A 3 -49.71 -21.16 35.98
CA THR A 3 -48.26 -20.90 36.03
C THR A 3 -47.82 -19.91 34.96
N MET A 4 -47.04 -18.88 35.31
CA MET A 4 -46.24 -18.14 34.34
C MET A 4 -44.86 -17.84 34.94
N ARG A 5 -43.92 -18.75 34.67
CA ARG A 5 -42.49 -18.55 34.86
C ARG A 5 -42.01 -17.63 33.75
N LEU A 6 -41.51 -16.44 34.09
CA LEU A 6 -40.85 -15.57 33.12
C LEU A 6 -39.34 -15.84 33.20
N ALA A 7 -38.83 -16.57 32.22
CA ALA A 7 -37.41 -16.84 32.06
C ALA A 7 -36.72 -15.59 31.50
N VAL A 8 -35.74 -15.07 32.23
CA VAL A 8 -34.82 -14.02 31.76
C VAL A 8 -33.80 -14.71 30.84
N ILE A 9 -33.91 -14.47 29.54
CA ILE A 9 -32.92 -14.89 28.54
C ILE A 9 -31.79 -13.85 28.54
N ILE A 10 -30.66 -14.19 29.13
CA ILE A 10 -29.40 -13.44 28.99
C ILE A 10 -28.86 -13.77 27.59
N ALA A 11 -29.01 -12.83 26.66
CA ALA A 11 -28.36 -12.89 25.36
C ALA A 11 -26.87 -12.56 25.55
N LEU A 12 -26.05 -13.61 25.66
CA LEU A 12 -24.60 -13.52 25.61
C LEU A 12 -24.22 -13.20 24.16
N VAL A 13 -24.08 -11.91 23.83
CA VAL A 13 -23.47 -11.46 22.58
C VAL A 13 -21.99 -11.82 22.64
N ILE A 14 -21.65 -12.99 22.12
CA ILE A 14 -20.27 -13.35 21.82
C ILE A 14 -19.87 -12.46 20.65
N ILE A 15 -19.26 -11.32 20.96
CA ILE A 15 -18.51 -10.54 19.97
C ILE A 15 -17.32 -11.44 19.63
N SER A 16 -17.49 -12.30 18.62
CA SER A 16 -16.36 -12.92 17.96
C SER A 16 -15.56 -11.78 17.34
N SER A 17 -14.54 -11.32 18.04
CA SER A 17 -13.39 -10.68 17.41
C SER A 17 -12.80 -11.74 16.49
N CYS A 18 -13.32 -11.82 15.27
CA CYS A 18 -12.64 -12.50 14.19
C CYS A 18 -11.34 -11.71 14.02
N SER A 19 -10.27 -12.17 14.66
CA SER A 19 -8.93 -11.72 14.33
C SER A 19 -8.75 -12.07 12.86
N ALA A 20 -8.97 -11.11 11.98
CA ALA A 20 -8.50 -11.20 10.61
C ALA A 20 -7.01 -11.55 10.73
N VAL A 21 -6.62 -12.68 10.15
CA VAL A 21 -5.21 -13.02 10.09
C VAL A 21 -4.57 -11.91 9.26
N ALA A 22 -3.77 -11.07 9.91
CA ALA A 22 -3.04 -10.02 9.21
C ALA A 22 -2.16 -10.69 8.16
N LEU A 23 -2.39 -10.37 6.90
CA LEU A 23 -1.62 -10.89 5.79
C LEU A 23 -0.20 -10.31 5.85
N ASP A 24 0.82 -11.15 5.66
CA ASP A 24 2.20 -10.70 5.55
C ASP A 24 2.48 -10.18 4.14
N LEU A 25 2.69 -8.87 4.02
CA LEU A 25 2.98 -8.15 2.79
C LEU A 25 4.48 -8.07 2.50
N SER A 26 5.35 -8.58 3.37
CA SER A 26 6.81 -8.56 3.17
C SER A 26 7.21 -9.32 1.90
N GLY A 27 8.13 -8.78 1.12
CA GLY A 27 8.65 -9.38 -0.11
C GLY A 27 8.70 -8.42 -1.29
N THR A 28 8.92 -8.96 -2.47
CA THR A 28 9.04 -8.19 -3.72
C THR A 28 7.69 -8.02 -4.40
N TRP A 29 7.35 -6.79 -4.75
CA TRP A 29 6.12 -6.41 -5.44
C TRP A 29 6.41 -5.62 -6.70
N GLU A 30 5.72 -5.89 -7.78
CA GLU A 30 5.75 -5.11 -9.02
C GLU A 30 4.43 -4.41 -9.24
N SER A 31 4.49 -3.16 -9.68
CA SER A 31 3.33 -2.33 -10.01
C SER A 31 3.58 -1.53 -11.28
N THR A 32 2.51 -1.24 -12.02
CA THR A 32 2.58 -0.42 -13.23
C THR A 32 1.74 0.83 -13.06
N TYR A 33 2.34 1.98 -13.39
CA TYR A 33 1.70 3.29 -13.32
C TYR A 33 1.63 3.92 -14.71
N ASP A 34 0.45 4.37 -15.12
CA ASP A 34 0.27 5.16 -16.33
C ASP A 34 0.20 6.63 -15.97
N LEU A 35 1.26 7.38 -16.32
CA LEU A 35 1.37 8.82 -16.10
C LEU A 35 0.93 9.62 -17.34
N GLY A 36 0.22 8.99 -18.28
CA GLY A 36 -0.29 9.56 -19.51
C GLY A 36 0.71 9.48 -20.65
N ALA A 37 1.78 10.27 -20.60
CA ALA A 37 2.82 10.25 -21.65
C ALA A 37 3.88 9.16 -21.41
N VAL A 38 4.04 8.74 -20.17
CA VAL A 38 5.04 7.77 -19.72
C VAL A 38 4.33 6.68 -18.93
N THR A 39 4.75 5.43 -19.12
CA THR A 39 4.38 4.31 -18.26
C THR A 39 5.59 3.90 -17.42
N GLU A 40 5.37 3.62 -16.15
CA GLU A 40 6.42 3.23 -15.21
C GLU A 40 6.15 1.83 -14.69
N VAL A 41 7.17 0.98 -14.71
CA VAL A 41 7.17 -0.29 -13.98
C VAL A 41 8.02 -0.11 -12.73
N MET A 42 7.42 -0.34 -11.58
CA MET A 42 8.07 -0.19 -10.28
C MET A 42 8.18 -1.54 -9.59
N THR A 43 9.38 -1.89 -9.13
CA THR A 43 9.64 -3.04 -8.26
C THR A 43 9.99 -2.56 -6.86
N ALA A 44 9.23 -2.99 -5.86
CA ALA A 44 9.42 -2.65 -4.45
C ALA A 44 9.82 -3.86 -3.62
N GLU A 45 10.81 -3.68 -2.76
CA GLU A 45 11.21 -4.62 -1.72
C GLU A 45 10.62 -4.14 -0.38
N ILE A 46 9.61 -4.84 0.13
CA ILE A 46 8.82 -4.45 1.30
C ILE A 46 9.18 -5.30 2.52
N GLN A 47 9.32 -4.65 3.68
CA GLN A 47 9.37 -5.26 4.99
C GLN A 47 8.17 -4.77 5.81
N GLN A 48 7.45 -5.70 6.43
CA GLN A 48 6.34 -5.39 7.32
C GLN A 48 6.75 -5.56 8.80
N ASP A 49 6.45 -4.55 9.61
CA ASP A 49 6.54 -4.59 11.06
C ASP A 49 5.18 -4.19 11.66
N GLY A 50 4.37 -5.20 12.03
CA GLY A 50 2.99 -5.01 12.44
C GLY A 50 2.17 -4.34 11.33
N ASP A 51 1.66 -3.14 11.61
CA ASP A 51 0.86 -2.34 10.69
C ASP A 51 1.71 -1.33 9.89
N THR A 52 3.04 -1.40 9.98
CA THR A 52 3.96 -0.50 9.28
C THR A 52 4.67 -1.23 8.14
N LEU A 53 4.80 -0.56 7.00
CA LEU A 53 5.57 -1.01 5.83
C LEU A 53 6.77 -0.10 5.62
N LEU A 54 7.94 -0.69 5.41
CA LEU A 54 9.16 0.01 5.04
C LEU A 54 9.82 -0.70 3.87
N GLY A 55 10.49 0.05 2.99
CA GLY A 55 11.14 -0.58 1.86
C GLY A 55 11.92 0.36 0.97
N SER A 56 12.42 -0.22 -0.12
CA SER A 56 13.04 0.49 -1.23
C SER A 56 12.37 0.06 -2.53
N TYR A 57 12.50 0.88 -3.56
CA TYR A 57 11.98 0.53 -4.87
C TYR A 57 12.89 1.05 -5.98
N THR A 58 12.75 0.42 -7.14
CA THR A 58 13.33 0.83 -8.42
C THR A 58 12.20 1.05 -9.42
N VAL A 59 12.30 2.10 -10.24
CA VAL A 59 11.38 2.37 -11.33
C VAL A 59 12.11 2.36 -12.66
N VAL A 60 11.56 1.61 -13.61
CA VAL A 60 11.96 1.63 -15.02
C VAL A 60 10.86 2.35 -15.80
N PRO A 61 11.06 3.63 -16.19
CA PRO A 61 10.10 4.34 -17.01
C PRO A 61 10.21 3.91 -18.49
N SER A 62 9.13 4.07 -19.25
CA SER A 62 9.13 3.82 -20.69
C SER A 62 10.02 4.80 -21.48
N GLU A 63 10.29 5.96 -20.89
CA GLU A 63 11.20 6.99 -21.39
C GLU A 63 11.94 7.64 -20.21
N GLY A 64 13.23 7.91 -20.37
CA GLY A 64 14.08 8.48 -19.32
C GLY A 64 14.99 7.43 -18.67
N ASP A 65 15.63 7.84 -17.58
CA ASP A 65 16.55 7.00 -16.82
C ASP A 65 15.83 6.29 -15.66
N GLU A 66 16.32 5.09 -15.31
CA GLU A 66 15.91 4.38 -14.10
C GLU A 66 16.17 5.23 -12.85
N TYR A 67 15.26 5.17 -11.89
CA TYR A 67 15.43 5.85 -10.60
C TYR A 67 14.98 5.00 -9.43
N TYR A 68 15.36 5.45 -8.23
CA TYR A 68 15.22 4.70 -7.00
C TYR A 68 14.57 5.54 -5.92
N GLY A 69 14.01 4.86 -4.93
CA GLY A 69 13.45 5.54 -3.78
C GLY A 69 13.26 4.62 -2.59
N ILE A 70 12.66 5.21 -1.58
CA ILE A 70 12.23 4.52 -0.36
C ILE A 70 10.73 4.61 -0.25
N LEU A 71 10.13 3.60 0.38
CA LEU A 71 8.71 3.62 0.71
C LEU A 71 8.51 3.52 2.22
N HIS A 72 7.45 4.17 2.68
CA HIS A 72 6.87 3.96 4.00
C HIS A 72 5.35 3.92 3.84
N GLY A 73 4.69 2.92 4.42
CA GLY A 73 3.24 2.84 4.46
C GLY A 73 2.69 2.32 5.77
N THR A 74 1.37 2.37 5.89
CA THR A 74 0.61 1.87 7.02
C THR A 74 -0.53 0.98 6.54
N ILE A 75 -0.85 -0.04 7.33
CA ILE A 75 -1.95 -0.96 7.11
C ILE A 75 -3.06 -0.64 8.12
N ASP A 76 -4.30 -0.55 7.64
CA ASP A 76 -5.51 -0.48 8.47
C ASP A 76 -6.53 -1.48 7.94
N GLY A 77 -6.58 -2.67 8.56
CA GLY A 77 -7.39 -3.77 8.09
C GLY A 77 -6.91 -4.31 6.73
N ASP A 78 -7.76 -4.16 5.70
CA ASP A 78 -7.47 -4.50 4.30
C ASP A 78 -6.93 -3.31 3.50
N SER A 79 -6.87 -2.13 4.10
CA SER A 79 -6.46 -0.89 3.45
C SER A 79 -4.99 -0.58 3.70
N ILE A 80 -4.30 -0.09 2.68
CA ILE A 80 -2.90 0.33 2.74
C ILE A 80 -2.80 1.77 2.24
N GLU A 81 -2.10 2.62 2.98
CA GLU A 81 -1.63 3.93 2.49
C GLU A 81 -0.10 3.91 2.47
N ALA A 82 0.53 4.21 1.34
CA ALA A 82 1.98 4.22 1.21
C ALA A 82 2.51 5.45 0.48
N TYR A 83 3.68 5.92 0.90
CA TYR A 83 4.40 7.06 0.35
C TYR A 83 5.69 6.55 -0.27
N TYR A 84 5.83 6.70 -1.59
CA TYR A 84 7.04 6.42 -2.34
C TYR A 84 7.79 7.72 -2.56
N VAL A 85 8.97 7.83 -1.97
CA VAL A 85 9.78 9.05 -2.00
C VAL A 85 10.96 8.83 -2.93
N VAL A 86 10.99 9.58 -4.03
CA VAL A 86 12.14 9.63 -4.93
C VAL A 86 13.28 10.34 -4.23
N VAL A 87 14.43 9.69 -4.14
CA VAL A 87 15.62 10.25 -3.50
C VAL A 87 16.66 10.63 -4.55
N VAL A 88 17.10 11.89 -4.53
CA VAL A 88 18.20 12.35 -5.37
C VAL A 88 19.39 12.73 -4.49
N GLU A 89 20.59 12.34 -4.92
CA GLU A 89 21.83 12.77 -4.27
C GLU A 89 22.37 14.02 -4.96
N ALA A 90 22.42 15.13 -4.24
CA ALA A 90 22.97 16.39 -4.73
C ALA A 90 23.94 16.97 -3.70
N GLY A 91 25.21 17.12 -4.09
CA GLY A 91 26.25 17.70 -3.21
C GLY A 91 26.48 16.91 -1.92
N GLY A 92 26.37 15.57 -1.97
CA GLY A 92 26.53 14.68 -0.81
C GLY A 92 25.33 14.67 0.16
N LYS A 93 24.17 15.19 -0.27
CA LYS A 93 22.92 15.16 0.49
C LYS A 93 21.83 14.46 -0.31
N ILE A 94 21.09 13.58 0.37
CA ILE A 94 19.85 13.01 -0.15
C ILE A 94 18.72 14.03 0.01
N ILE A 95 18.03 14.34 -1.08
CA ILE A 95 16.90 15.27 -1.13
C ILE A 95 15.70 14.54 -1.74
N PRO A 96 14.50 14.65 -1.15
CA PRO A 96 13.29 14.14 -1.80
C PRO A 96 12.95 14.98 -3.03
N ALA A 97 12.78 14.34 -4.18
CA ALA A 97 12.48 15.01 -5.45
C ALA A 97 10.98 15.04 -5.78
N ALA A 98 10.29 13.92 -5.54
CA ALA A 98 8.85 13.77 -5.70
C ALA A 98 8.34 12.70 -4.73
N VAL A 99 7.04 12.73 -4.45
CA VAL A 99 6.38 11.73 -3.62
C VAL A 99 5.17 11.18 -4.35
N THR A 100 5.07 9.86 -4.50
CA THR A 100 3.85 9.21 -4.95
C THR A 100 3.12 8.66 -3.73
N LEU A 101 1.89 9.12 -3.53
CA LEU A 101 0.98 8.58 -2.53
C LEU A 101 0.12 7.51 -3.17
N THR A 102 0.11 6.31 -2.60
CA THR A 102 -0.83 5.25 -2.97
C THR A 102 -1.84 4.98 -1.86
N ARG A 103 -3.05 4.64 -2.28
CA ARG A 103 -4.09 4.05 -1.45
C ARG A 103 -4.55 2.78 -2.11
N SER A 104 -4.34 1.65 -1.46
CA SER A 104 -4.66 0.33 -2.00
C SER A 104 -5.47 -0.52 -1.03
N GLN A 105 -6.05 -1.57 -1.60
CA GLN A 105 -6.77 -2.63 -0.92
C GLN A 105 -6.04 -3.95 -1.16
N ILE A 106 -6.00 -4.78 -0.12
CA ILE A 106 -5.52 -6.16 -0.22
C ILE A 106 -6.60 -6.98 -0.90
N VAL A 107 -6.31 -7.48 -2.11
CA VAL A 107 -7.22 -8.39 -2.82
C VAL A 107 -7.00 -9.82 -2.35
N ASP A 108 -5.73 -10.24 -2.30
CA ASP A 108 -5.29 -11.53 -1.75
C ASP A 108 -3.79 -11.48 -1.37
N GLU A 109 -3.17 -12.65 -1.13
CA GLU A 109 -1.77 -12.76 -0.70
C GLU A 109 -0.73 -12.24 -1.70
N ASP A 110 -1.11 -12.15 -2.97
CA ASP A 110 -0.24 -11.84 -4.10
C ASP A 110 -0.70 -10.60 -4.89
N ASN A 111 -1.86 -10.02 -4.58
CA ASN A 111 -2.46 -8.94 -5.37
C ASN A 111 -2.95 -7.78 -4.50
N LEU A 112 -2.58 -6.56 -4.90
CA LEU A 112 -3.11 -5.30 -4.40
C LEU A 112 -3.71 -4.51 -5.56
N GLU A 113 -4.77 -3.75 -5.26
CA GLU A 113 -5.38 -2.82 -6.20
C GLU A 113 -5.53 -1.46 -5.54
N GLY A 114 -5.33 -0.37 -6.28
CA GLY A 114 -5.43 0.94 -5.67
C GLY A 114 -5.39 2.11 -6.64
N THR A 115 -5.19 3.27 -6.05
CA THR A 115 -4.97 4.53 -6.78
C THR A 115 -3.69 5.18 -6.31
N PHE A 116 -3.02 5.89 -7.21
CA PHE A 116 -1.86 6.70 -6.89
C PHE A 116 -2.13 8.19 -7.16
N THR A 117 -1.33 9.05 -6.54
CA THR A 117 -1.27 10.48 -6.84
C THR A 117 0.17 10.94 -6.65
N VAL A 118 0.73 11.57 -7.68
CA VAL A 118 2.07 12.17 -7.62
C VAL A 118 1.96 13.56 -7.00
N ILE A 119 2.85 13.86 -6.06
CA ILE A 119 2.93 15.10 -5.30
C ILE A 119 4.34 15.69 -5.48
N GLY A 120 4.38 16.90 -6.03
CA GLY A 120 5.60 17.61 -6.37
C GLY A 120 6.24 17.15 -7.67
N GLY A 121 7.27 17.88 -8.10
CA GLY A 121 7.96 17.65 -9.37
C GLY A 121 7.13 18.06 -10.59
N GLU A 122 7.53 17.58 -11.77
CA GLU A 122 6.89 17.93 -13.05
C GLU A 122 5.55 17.21 -13.25
N MET A 123 5.35 16.06 -12.60
CA MET A 123 4.15 15.23 -12.69
C MET A 123 3.16 15.49 -11.56
N ASP A 124 3.26 16.62 -10.86
CA ASP A 124 2.38 16.96 -9.74
C ASP A 124 0.89 16.89 -10.14
N GLY A 125 0.10 16.19 -9.32
CA GLY A 125 -1.34 15.99 -9.52
C GLY A 125 -1.72 14.88 -10.50
N VAL A 126 -0.76 14.25 -11.18
CA VAL A 126 -1.03 13.04 -11.99
C VAL A 126 -1.52 11.93 -11.04
N SER A 127 -2.60 11.26 -11.43
CA SER A 127 -3.24 10.22 -10.63
C SER A 127 -3.93 9.19 -11.52
N GLY A 128 -4.10 7.98 -11.01
CA GLY A 128 -4.72 6.89 -11.75
C GLY A 128 -4.86 5.63 -10.92
N PRO A 129 -5.53 4.60 -11.46
CA PRO A 129 -5.54 3.27 -10.87
C PRO A 129 -4.18 2.59 -11.05
N PHE A 130 -3.88 1.62 -10.21
CA PHE A 130 -2.77 0.68 -10.39
C PHE A 130 -3.12 -0.69 -9.81
N GLU A 131 -2.44 -1.71 -10.32
CA GLU A 131 -2.36 -3.04 -9.71
C GLU A 131 -0.92 -3.26 -9.24
N ALA A 132 -0.76 -3.96 -8.12
CA ALA A 132 0.53 -4.48 -7.70
C ALA A 132 0.45 -5.99 -7.48
N ARG A 133 1.49 -6.70 -7.91
CA ARG A 133 1.58 -8.16 -7.81
C ARG A 133 2.87 -8.57 -7.14
N ARG A 134 2.78 -9.56 -6.27
CA ARG A 134 3.96 -10.16 -5.65
C ARG A 134 4.73 -10.97 -6.69
N ILE A 135 6.04 -10.76 -6.75
CA ILE A 135 6.95 -11.54 -7.60
C ILE A 135 7.68 -12.56 -6.72
N ARG A 136 7.75 -13.81 -7.19
CA ARG A 136 8.41 -14.95 -6.52
C ARG A 136 9.60 -15.45 -7.32
#